data_AF-A0A094PYB3-F1
#
_entry.id   AF-A0A094PYB3-F1
#
_cell.length_a   1.000
_cell.length_b   1.000
_cell.length_c   1.000
_cell.angle_alpha   90.00
_cell.angle_beta   90.00
_cell.angle_gamma   90.00
#
_symmetry.space_group_name_H-M   'P 1'
#
loop_
_entity.id
_entity.type
_entity.pdbx_description
1 polymer ?
#
loop_
_entity_poly.entity_id
_entity_poly.type
_entity_poly.pdbx_seq_one_letter_code
_entity_poly.pdbx_strand_id
1 'polypeptide(L)'
;MLEKSNTTKAKKLKVSHDVSLVSALPWIGPALVLISLVVIWPVIELVRISFTDISAAGSLLDFNGLTNYRDLIANTDLYPVARRTILWVFGIVLFTVLISLP
;
A
#
# COMPACT_ATOMS: atom_id res chain seq x y z
N MET A 1 -13.20 49.25 50.54
CA MET A 1 -13.86 47.93 50.39
C MET A 1 -13.90 47.62 48.90
N LEU A 2 -13.37 46.45 48.51
CA LEU A 2 -13.44 45.79 47.19
C LEU A 2 -12.62 46.49 46.08
N GLU A 3 -11.74 45.86 45.30
CA GLU A 3 -11.62 44.46 44.93
C GLU A 3 -10.22 44.19 44.35
N LYS A 4 -9.55 43.13 44.84
CA LYS A 4 -8.30 42.63 44.28
C LYS A 4 -8.59 41.95 42.93
N SER A 5 -8.43 42.63 41.80
CA SER A 5 -8.48 41.95 40.49
C SER A 5 -7.13 41.29 40.16
N ASN A 6 -6.73 40.33 41.00
CA ASN A 6 -5.54 39.52 40.80
C ASN A 6 -5.94 38.05 40.61
N THR A 7 -6.80 37.75 39.63
CA THR A 7 -7.26 36.37 39.38
C THR A 7 -7.66 36.14 37.93
N THR A 8 -6.77 36.36 36.96
CA THR A 8 -6.89 35.58 35.72
C THR A 8 -5.51 35.34 35.11
N LYS A 9 -4.74 34.46 35.76
CA LYS A 9 -3.94 33.50 35.01
C LYS A 9 -4.94 32.74 34.12
N ALA A 10 -5.24 33.28 32.94
CA ALA A 10 -5.76 32.49 31.85
C ALA A 10 -4.61 31.55 31.49
N LYS A 11 -4.50 30.45 32.22
CA LYS A 11 -3.70 29.29 31.86
C LYS A 11 -4.33 28.86 30.55
N LYS A 12 -3.79 29.36 29.43
CA LYS A 12 -4.19 28.97 28.08
C LYS A 12 -4.10 27.45 28.10
N LEU A 13 -5.26 26.81 28.19
CA LEU A 13 -5.38 25.36 28.20
C LEU A 13 -4.75 24.92 26.88
N LYS A 14 -3.50 24.46 26.97
CA LYS A 14 -2.81 23.83 25.86
C LYS A 14 -3.54 22.52 25.66
N VAL A 15 -4.62 22.55 24.88
CA VAL A 15 -5.32 21.35 24.45
C VAL A 15 -4.40 20.69 23.43
N SER A 16 -3.49 19.88 23.95
CA SER A 16 -2.76 18.92 23.14
C SER A 16 -3.76 17.81 22.83
N HIS A 17 -4.29 17.77 21.61
CA HIS A 17 -4.95 16.56 21.14
C HIS A 17 -3.85 15.53 20.84
N ASP A 18 -3.31 14.95 21.90
CA ASP A 18 -2.47 13.76 21.83
C ASP A 18 -3.40 12.57 21.54
N VAL A 19 -3.88 12.48 20.29
CA VAL A 19 -4.41 11.22 19.76
C VAL A 19 -3.25 10.24 19.73
N SER A 20 -3.09 9.54 20.85
CA SER A 20 -2.06 8.53 21.00
C SER A 20 -2.38 7.35 20.08
N LEU A 21 -1.47 7.00 19.17
CA LEU A 21 -1.61 5.80 18.34
C LEU A 21 -1.91 4.55 19.18
N VAL A 22 -1.35 4.49 20.39
CA VAL A 22 -1.57 3.41 21.35
C VAL A 22 -3.05 3.32 21.77
N SER A 23 -3.76 4.45 21.85
CA SER A 23 -5.20 4.47 22.16
C SER A 23 -6.08 4.02 20.98
N ALA A 24 -5.60 4.15 19.74
CA ALA A 24 -6.31 3.69 18.54
C ALA A 24 -6.04 2.21 18.24
N LEU A 25 -4.90 1.67 18.69
CA LEU A 25 -4.42 0.32 18.43
C LEU A 25 -5.42 -0.80 18.83
N PRO A 26 -6.18 -0.75 19.92
CA PRO A 26 -7.18 -1.78 20.20
C PRO A 26 -8.33 -1.80 19.18
N TRP A 27 -8.68 -0.65 18.61
CA TRP A 27 -9.78 -0.52 17.66
C TRP A 27 -9.38 -0.92 16.23
N ILE A 28 -8.18 -0.51 15.78
CA ILE A 28 -7.68 -0.82 14.44
C ILE A 28 -6.74 -2.03 14.41
N GLY A 29 -6.22 -2.45 15.56
CA GLY A 29 -5.25 -3.53 15.72
C GLY A 29 -5.68 -4.84 15.09
N PRO A 30 -6.92 -5.34 15.33
CA PRO A 30 -7.39 -6.55 14.68
C PRO A 30 -7.37 -6.45 13.14
N ALA A 31 -7.77 -5.30 12.58
CA ALA A 31 -7.69 -5.07 11.14
C ALA A 31 -6.24 -5.02 10.63
N LEU A 32 -5.33 -4.37 11.36
CA LEU A 32 -3.91 -4.32 11.02
C LEU A 32 -3.29 -5.72 11.03
N VAL A 33 -3.57 -6.53 12.05
CA VAL A 33 -3.10 -7.91 12.14
C VAL A 33 -3.60 -8.72 10.95
N LEU A 34 -4.90 -8.59 10.60
CA LEU A 34 -5.47 -9.27 9.43
C LEU A 34 -4.81 -8.81 8.13
N ILE A 35 -4.60 -7.51 7.92
CA ILE A 35 -3.92 -6.98 6.73
C ILE A 35 -2.48 -7.53 6.67
N SER A 36 -1.74 -7.50 7.78
CA SER A 36 -0.37 -8.01 7.81
C SER A 36 -0.30 -9.50 7.45
N LEU A 37 -1.20 -10.32 8.00
CA LEU A 37 -1.18 -11.77 7.76
C LEU A 37 -1.75 -12.17 6.41
N VAL A 38 -2.79 -11.50 5.93
CA VAL A 38 -3.52 -11.92 4.71
C VAL A 38 -3.00 -11.22 3.47
N VAL A 39 -2.46 -10.01 3.59
CA VAL A 39 -1.99 -9.21 2.43
C VAL A 39 -0.47 -9.10 2.42
N ILE A 40 0.14 -8.68 3.54
CA ILE A 40 1.58 -8.45 3.56
C ILE A 40 2.36 -9.76 3.45
N TRP A 41 1.93 -10.81 4.15
CA TRP A 41 2.57 -12.13 4.04
C TRP A 41 2.64 -12.66 2.59
N PRO A 42 1.54 -12.77 1.81
CA PRO A 42 1.65 -13.23 0.44
C PRO A 42 2.41 -12.26 -0.46
N VAL A 43 2.41 -10.94 -0.19
CA VAL A 43 3.26 -10.02 -0.95
C VAL A 43 4.74 -10.33 -0.73
N ILE A 44 5.16 -10.60 0.51
CA ILE A 44 6.55 -11.01 0.81
C ILE A 44 6.88 -12.33 0.11
N GLU A 45 5.94 -13.28 0.14
CA GLU A 45 6.07 -14.56 -0.57
C GLU A 45 6.24 -14.37 -2.08
N LEU A 46 5.39 -13.54 -2.72
CA LEU A 46 5.46 -13.23 -4.14
C LEU A 46 6.78 -12.55 -4.51
N VAL A 47 7.27 -11.64 -3.66
CA VAL A 47 8.59 -11.04 -3.84
C VAL A 47 9.68 -12.10 -3.74
N ARG A 48 9.63 -13.02 -2.77
CA ARG A 48 10.64 -14.09 -2.71
C ARG A 48 10.59 -14.99 -3.94
N ILE A 49 9.39 -15.43 -4.32
CA ILE A 49 9.14 -16.30 -5.47
C ILE A 49 9.62 -15.63 -6.77
N SER A 50 9.49 -14.31 -6.93
CA SER A 50 9.95 -13.63 -8.14
C SER A 50 11.48 -13.69 -8.34
N PHE A 51 12.26 -13.96 -7.28
CA PHE A 51 13.71 -14.23 -7.37
C PHE A 51 14.06 -15.73 -7.33
N THR A 52 13.08 -16.64 -7.23
CA THR A 52 13.29 -18.09 -7.23
C THR A 52 12.94 -18.67 -8.60
N ASP A 53 13.68 -19.67 -9.07
CA ASP A 53 13.34 -20.38 -10.30
C ASP A 53 12.15 -21.34 -10.07
N ILE A 54 11.28 -21.49 -11.07
CA ILE A 54 10.07 -22.32 -10.98
C ILE A 54 10.00 -23.22 -12.20
N SER A 55 9.88 -24.53 -11.97
CA SER A 55 9.76 -25.49 -13.05
C SER A 55 8.44 -25.31 -13.80
N ALA A 56 8.37 -25.79 -15.03
CA ALA A 56 7.10 -25.81 -15.78
C ALA A 56 5.99 -26.60 -15.06
N ALA A 57 6.35 -27.52 -14.16
CA ALA A 57 5.43 -28.27 -13.31
C ALA A 57 5.03 -27.52 -12.01
N GLY A 58 5.52 -26.29 -11.81
CA GLY A 58 5.20 -25.43 -10.67
C GLY A 58 6.00 -25.72 -9.40
N SER A 59 7.10 -26.50 -9.50
CA SER A 59 7.97 -26.77 -8.36
C SER A 59 8.96 -25.62 -8.16
N LEU A 60 9.07 -25.09 -6.94
CA LEU A 60 10.10 -24.12 -6.59
C LEU A 60 11.47 -24.80 -6.62
N LEU A 61 12.40 -24.25 -7.41
CA LEU A 61 13.80 -24.64 -7.42
C LEU A 61 14.62 -23.69 -6.52
N ASP A 62 15.87 -23.43 -6.91
CA ASP A 62 16.80 -22.59 -6.19
C ASP A 62 16.61 -21.09 -6.49
N PHE A 63 17.28 -20.27 -5.69
CA PHE A 63 17.33 -18.83 -5.87
C PHE A 63 18.03 -18.46 -7.19
N ASN A 64 17.33 -17.76 -8.07
CA ASN A 64 17.76 -17.36 -9.41
C ASN A 64 18.10 -15.86 -9.53
N GLY A 65 18.02 -15.12 -8.41
CA GLY A 65 18.29 -13.68 -8.39
C GLY A 65 17.46 -12.91 -9.42
N LEU A 66 18.11 -12.07 -10.22
CA LEU A 66 17.43 -11.20 -11.20
C LEU A 66 17.21 -11.85 -12.58
N THR A 67 17.59 -13.12 -12.76
CA THR A 67 17.51 -13.80 -14.06
C THR A 67 16.07 -13.84 -14.58
N ASN A 68 15.11 -14.17 -13.71
CA ASN A 68 13.67 -14.17 -14.05
C ASN A 68 13.22 -12.83 -14.66
N TYR A 69 13.65 -11.70 -14.10
CA TYR A 69 13.31 -10.38 -14.63
C TYR A 69 13.98 -10.10 -15.98
N ARG A 70 15.23 -10.52 -16.17
CA ARG A 70 15.94 -10.37 -17.45
C ARG A 70 15.26 -11.18 -18.56
N ASP A 71 14.88 -12.41 -18.25
CA ASP A 71 14.20 -13.30 -19.19
C ASP A 71 12.82 -12.76 -19.57
N LEU A 72 12.07 -12.23 -18.60
CA LEU A 72 10.79 -11.57 -18.85
C LEU A 72 10.94 -10.34 -19.76
N ILE A 73 11.95 -9.49 -19.53
CA ILE A 73 12.19 -8.29 -20.34
C ILE A 73 12.69 -8.64 -21.76
N ALA A 74 13.45 -9.74 -21.89
CA ALA A 74 13.88 -10.27 -23.17
C ALA A 74 12.76 -10.98 -23.95
N ASN A 75 11.63 -11.30 -23.29
CA ASN A 75 10.50 -11.97 -23.91
C ASN A 75 9.80 -11.06 -24.93
N THR A 76 9.70 -11.52 -26.18
CA THR A 76 9.08 -10.79 -27.29
C THR A 76 7.59 -10.51 -27.10
N ASP A 77 6.91 -11.32 -26.28
CA ASP A 77 5.47 -11.22 -26.04
C ASP A 77 5.13 -10.17 -24.96
N LEU A 78 6.11 -9.77 -24.14
CA LEU A 78 5.88 -8.82 -23.05
C LEU A 78 5.39 -7.45 -23.58
N TYR A 79 6.12 -6.86 -24.53
CA TYR A 79 5.83 -5.50 -25.00
C TYR A 79 4.48 -5.37 -25.73
N PRO A 80 4.09 -6.28 -26.64
CA PRO A 80 2.77 -6.25 -27.26
C PRO A 80 1.63 -6.33 -26.24
N VAL A 81 1.74 -7.19 -25.23
CA VAL A 81 0.72 -7.35 -24.18
C VAL A 81 0.67 -6.11 -23.29
N ALA A 82 1.82 -5.65 -22.79
CA ALA A 82 1.90 -4.47 -21.94
C ALA A 82 1.30 -3.23 -22.62
N ARG A 83 1.61 -3.00 -23.91
CA ARG A 83 1.04 -1.88 -24.67
C ARG A 83 -0.48 -1.97 -24.75
N ARG A 84 -1.04 -3.15 -25.05
CA ARG A 84 -2.50 -3.33 -25.13
C ARG A 84 -3.16 -3.07 -23.78
N THR A 85 -2.60 -3.58 -22.69
CA THR A 85 -3.12 -3.35 -21.34
C THR A 85 -3.09 -1.88 -20.95
N ILE A 86 -1.98 -1.18 -21.21
CA ILE A 86 -1.85 0.25 -20.96
C ILE A 86 -2.90 1.02 -21.78
N LEU A 87 -2.96 0.80 -23.09
CA LEU A 87 -3.93 1.47 -23.96
C LEU A 87 -5.38 1.22 -23.51
N TRP A 88 -5.70 0.00 -23.07
CA TRP A 88 -7.02 -0.36 -22.58
C TRP A 88 -7.35 0.36 -21.26
N VAL A 89 -6.45 0.30 -20.27
CA VAL A 89 -6.66 0.94 -18.96
C VAL A 89 -6.83 2.44 -19.13
N PHE A 90 -5.91 3.11 -19.83
CA PHE A 90 -6.02 4.55 -20.05
C PHE A 90 -7.22 4.91 -20.92
N GLY A 91 -7.50 4.12 -21.96
CA GLY A 91 -8.64 4.33 -22.84
C GLY A 91 -9.96 4.29 -22.09
N ILE A 92 -10.18 3.24 -21.27
CA ILE A 92 -11.40 3.12 -20.47
C ILE A 92 -11.46 4.17 -19.38
N VAL A 93 -10.41 4.39 -18.61
CA VAL A 93 -10.43 5.36 -17.51
C VAL A 93 -10.69 6.77 -18.04
N LEU A 94 -10.04 7.16 -19.14
CA LEU A 94 -10.30 8.46 -19.75
C LEU A 94 -11.74 8.56 -20.24
N PHE A 95 -12.22 7.54 -20.95
CA PHE A 95 -13.58 7.50 -21.45
C PHE A 95 -14.63 7.57 -20.33
N THR A 96 -14.46 6.81 -19.25
CA THR A 96 -15.38 6.81 -18.12
C THR A 96 -15.33 8.12 -17.35
N VAL A 97 -14.16 8.71 -17.12
CA VAL A 97 -14.03 10.01 -16.45
C VAL A 97 -14.70 11.11 -17.28
N LEU A 98 -14.49 11.15 -18.59
CA LEU A 98 -15.10 12.14 -19.48
C LEU A 98 -16.64 12.04 -19.51
N ILE A 99 -17.18 10.81 -19.46
CA ILE A 99 -18.62 10.58 -19.43
C ILE A 99 -19.22 10.76 -18.03
N SER A 100 -18.46 10.46 -16.98
CA SER A 100 -18.89 10.55 -15.57
C SER A 100 -18.76 11.95 -14.99
N LEU A 101 -18.07 12.87 -15.68
CA LEU A 101 -18.02 14.29 -15.34
C LEU A 101 -18.99 15.16 -16.18
N PRO A 102 -20.31 14.94 -16.15
CA PRO A 102 -21.33 15.92 -16.51
C PRO A 102 -21.97 16.58 -15.29
#